data_AF-A0A345WKT2-F1
#
_entry.id   AF-A0A345WKT2-F1
#
_cell.length_a   1.000
_cell.length_b   1.000
_cell.length_c   1.000
_cell.angle_alpha   90.00
_cell.angle_beta   90.00
_cell.angle_gamma   90.00
#
_symmetry.space_group_name_H-M   'P 1'
#
loop_
_entity.id
_entity.type
_entity.pdbx_description
1 polymer ?
#
loop_
_entity_poly.entity_id
_entity_poly.type
_entity_poly.pdbx_seq_one_letter_code
_entity_poly.pdbx_strand_id
1 'polypeptide(L)'
;MIRPVPTPRFHDVRRFAARLCGDRRGNVIMLSAFYIMVLLAVTGSGVDLGRAYAARTRLQHACDAAVLAGRRAMTSGAVDTTVTNEVTKFFNFNFPQHTFGTSAFTPTVSSMPGSNQTVVLSAASTSPVTVMKIFGFSSLPIAVTCNAKQDFVNTDIVLVLDTTGSMADKAVSTDTDPKIVALRKAVLALYDQLASVQTTLQAAGMRLRYGVVPYASTVNVGKTIYATNPNYMVSQATYQTRTQKWAYTSKNSCDGVYGTYDNPSGICEYFSYGPRSINVSQYVSGQPVRIAGRDGDANAKVGTSDPSKYIVYGRYAYYAGYTPIADAKTTDRYATWAGCTEERTTTRMTASATSIDPGAYDLDIDRIPSSDDTRWRPYWPEIEYLPYDRAVSSGEWRKPQIACPAAAAPMASWNRSDLSNYLNTLNPDGGTYHDFGMMWGARWASSGGIFGSNNPDTYNNMPVKKYIIFMTDGLFDTGYDKLYTGYGVEQLDARVTPGGASSNVNDQLARHVRRFNLLCSKAKTMGYSVWVIGFAQGLDSNLTNCASNPGQASTSADSAALLAKFVEIGKNIGALRLTQ
;
A
#
# COMPACT_ATOMS: atom_id res chain seq x y z
N MET A 1 -67.32 -17.55 -108.62
CA MET A 1 -67.92 -17.28 -107.30
C MET A 1 -66.83 -16.75 -106.37
N ILE A 2 -66.97 -15.50 -105.96
CA ILE A 2 -66.04 -14.76 -105.11
C ILE A 2 -66.36 -15.09 -103.64
N ARG A 3 -65.34 -15.36 -102.82
CA ARG A 3 -65.38 -15.11 -101.36
C ARG A 3 -64.15 -14.29 -100.98
N PRO A 4 -64.30 -13.08 -100.43
CA PRO A 4 -63.16 -12.26 -100.03
C PRO A 4 -62.65 -12.66 -98.64
N VAL A 5 -61.33 -12.59 -98.47
CA VAL A 5 -60.62 -12.69 -97.18
C VAL A 5 -60.79 -11.37 -96.41
N PRO A 6 -61.05 -11.36 -95.09
CA PRO A 6 -61.08 -10.14 -94.32
C PRO A 6 -59.65 -9.69 -93.99
N THR A 7 -59.30 -8.45 -94.35
CA THR A 7 -58.06 -7.79 -93.91
C THR A 7 -58.24 -7.19 -92.51
N PRO A 8 -57.25 -7.31 -91.60
CA PRO A 8 -57.29 -6.61 -90.33
C PRO A 8 -57.07 -5.11 -90.57
N ARG A 9 -57.98 -4.29 -90.02
CA ARG A 9 -57.98 -2.83 -90.18
C ARG A 9 -56.87 -2.18 -89.34
N PHE A 10 -56.18 -1.19 -89.90
CA PHE A 10 -55.19 -0.29 -89.26
C PHE A 10 -55.64 0.43 -87.97
N HIS A 11 -56.88 0.22 -87.50
CA HIS A 11 -57.44 0.84 -86.30
C HIS A 11 -56.89 0.24 -84.99
N ASP A 12 -56.43 -1.02 -85.01
CA ASP A 12 -55.95 -1.69 -83.79
C ASP A 12 -54.53 -1.26 -83.38
N VAL A 13 -53.67 -0.93 -84.33
CA VAL A 13 -52.29 -0.45 -84.05
C VAL A 13 -52.30 0.95 -83.43
N ARG A 14 -53.19 1.83 -83.91
CA ARG A 14 -53.35 3.19 -83.35
C ARG A 14 -53.91 3.17 -81.93
N ARG A 15 -54.86 2.27 -81.62
CA ARG A 15 -55.39 2.10 -80.25
C ARG A 15 -54.38 1.46 -79.30
N PHE A 16 -53.52 0.56 -79.79
CA PHE A 16 -52.43 -0.02 -78.99
C PHE A 16 -51.33 1.01 -78.69
N ALA A 17 -50.91 1.80 -79.68
CA ALA A 17 -49.93 2.88 -79.50
C ALA A 17 -50.45 4.03 -78.63
N ALA A 18 -51.74 4.39 -78.74
CA ALA A 18 -52.38 5.36 -77.86
C ALA A 18 -52.51 4.85 -76.42
N ARG A 19 -52.75 3.54 -76.22
CA ARG A 19 -52.70 2.90 -74.89
C ARG A 19 -51.30 2.91 -74.28
N LEU A 20 -50.25 2.72 -75.09
CA LEU A 20 -48.86 2.83 -74.66
C LEU A 20 -48.46 4.28 -74.30
N CYS A 21 -48.88 5.27 -75.10
CA CYS A 21 -48.61 6.69 -74.82
C CYS A 21 -49.39 7.23 -73.60
N GLY A 22 -50.51 6.60 -73.24
CA GLY A 22 -51.28 6.93 -72.03
C GLY A 22 -50.88 6.13 -70.79
N ASP A 23 -49.92 5.21 -70.88
CA ASP A 23 -49.58 4.29 -69.78
C ASP A 23 -48.64 4.93 -68.76
N ARG A 24 -49.21 5.43 -67.66
CA ARG A 24 -48.47 6.04 -66.54
C ARG A 24 -47.61 5.04 -65.76
N ARG A 25 -47.68 3.74 -66.07
CA ARG A 25 -46.84 2.69 -65.45
C ARG A 25 -45.34 2.85 -65.80
N GLY A 26 -45.00 3.51 -66.91
CA GLY A 26 -43.60 3.81 -67.27
C GLY A 26 -42.89 4.78 -66.32
N ASN A 27 -43.63 5.70 -65.68
CA ASN A 27 -43.05 6.64 -64.73
C ASN A 27 -42.63 5.97 -63.41
N VAL A 28 -43.33 4.88 -63.04
CA VAL A 28 -42.98 4.06 -61.87
C VAL A 28 -41.65 3.35 -62.08
N ILE A 29 -41.35 2.88 -63.30
CA ILE A 29 -40.07 2.24 -63.62
C ILE A 29 -38.91 3.25 -63.53
N MET A 30 -39.10 4.47 -64.05
CA MET A 30 -38.09 5.54 -63.98
C MET A 30 -37.80 5.97 -62.53
N LEU A 31 -38.85 6.20 -61.74
CA LEU A 31 -38.70 6.55 -60.31
C LEU A 31 -38.11 5.39 -59.50
N SER A 32 -38.53 4.15 -59.75
CA SER A 32 -38.00 2.97 -59.05
C SER A 32 -36.51 2.75 -59.37
N ALA A 33 -36.11 2.90 -60.64
CA ALA A 33 -34.71 2.80 -61.04
C ALA A 33 -33.85 3.88 -60.35
N PHE A 34 -34.36 5.12 -60.25
CA PHE A 34 -33.68 6.19 -59.53
C PHE A 34 -33.54 5.89 -58.03
N TYR A 35 -34.60 5.43 -57.36
CA TYR A 35 -34.54 5.05 -55.95
C TYR A 35 -33.60 3.88 -55.68
N ILE A 36 -33.56 2.88 -56.56
CA ILE A 36 -32.61 1.76 -56.45
C ILE A 36 -31.17 2.27 -56.53
N MET A 37 -30.87 3.18 -57.47
CA MET A 37 -29.54 3.79 -57.56
C MET A 37 -29.16 4.58 -56.30
N VAL A 38 -30.10 5.34 -55.73
CA VAL A 38 -29.87 6.09 -54.49
C VAL A 38 -29.66 5.14 -53.29
N LEU A 39 -30.47 4.08 -53.18
CA LEU A 39 -30.33 3.09 -52.10
C LEU A 39 -29.01 2.32 -52.21
N LEU A 40 -28.61 1.91 -53.42
CA LEU A 40 -27.31 1.30 -53.67
C LEU A 40 -26.16 2.26 -53.36
N ALA A 41 -26.30 3.55 -53.67
CA ALA A 41 -25.31 4.56 -53.34
C ALA A 41 -25.14 4.69 -51.82
N VAL A 42 -26.24 4.81 -51.06
CA VAL A 42 -26.21 4.96 -49.60
C VAL A 42 -25.69 3.70 -48.91
N THR A 43 -26.22 2.53 -49.26
CA THR A 43 -25.79 1.26 -48.67
C THR A 43 -24.34 0.92 -49.05
N GLY A 44 -23.96 1.13 -50.31
CA GLY A 44 -22.61 0.91 -50.79
C GLY A 44 -21.57 1.85 -50.18
N SER A 45 -21.93 3.13 -50.00
CA SER A 45 -21.08 4.08 -49.27
C SER A 45 -20.89 3.65 -47.82
N GLY A 46 -21.93 3.11 -47.18
CA GLY A 46 -21.84 2.54 -45.83
C GLY A 46 -20.85 1.37 -45.73
N VAL A 47 -20.84 0.47 -46.72
CA VAL A 47 -19.88 -0.65 -46.78
C VAL A 47 -18.45 -0.15 -47.01
N ASP A 48 -18.25 0.76 -47.96
CA ASP A 48 -16.93 1.32 -48.28
C ASP A 48 -16.36 2.12 -47.08
N LEU A 49 -17.18 2.93 -46.42
CA LEU A 49 -16.80 3.63 -45.19
C LEU A 49 -16.53 2.65 -44.04
N GLY A 50 -17.35 1.61 -43.88
CA GLY A 50 -17.14 0.58 -42.86
C GLY A 50 -15.80 -0.13 -43.03
N ARG A 51 -15.42 -0.46 -44.26
CA ARG A 51 -14.10 -1.05 -44.58
C ARG A 51 -12.96 -0.07 -44.33
N ALA A 52 -13.09 1.19 -44.76
CA ALA A 52 -12.09 2.22 -44.51
C ALA A 52 -11.89 2.48 -43.01
N TYR A 53 -12.97 2.48 -42.23
CA TYR A 53 -12.94 2.66 -40.78
C TYR A 53 -12.30 1.46 -40.05
N ALA A 54 -12.61 0.23 -40.48
CA ALA A 54 -11.96 -0.97 -39.97
C ALA A 54 -10.45 -0.95 -40.25
N ALA A 55 -10.05 -0.57 -41.48
CA ALA A 55 -8.65 -0.42 -41.85
C ALA A 55 -7.95 0.66 -40.99
N ARG A 56 -8.56 1.83 -40.81
CA ARG A 56 -8.04 2.90 -39.96
C ARG A 56 -7.89 2.48 -38.49
N THR A 57 -8.88 1.78 -37.94
CA THR A 57 -8.85 1.31 -36.55
C THR A 57 -7.72 0.30 -36.34
N ARG A 58 -7.54 -0.65 -37.27
CA ARG A 58 -6.42 -1.59 -37.20
C ARG A 58 -5.07 -0.90 -37.38
N LEU A 59 -4.99 0.10 -38.27
CA LEU A 59 -3.80 0.92 -38.48
C LEU A 59 -3.43 1.70 -37.20
N GLN A 60 -4.42 2.23 -36.48
CA GLN A 60 -4.23 2.91 -35.20
C GLN A 60 -3.66 1.95 -34.15
N HIS A 61 -4.26 0.77 -33.97
CA HIS A 61 -3.74 -0.23 -33.03
C HIS A 61 -2.30 -0.67 -33.34
N ALA A 62 -1.95 -0.82 -34.63
CA ALA A 62 -0.60 -1.14 -35.04
C ALA A 62 0.38 0.01 -34.76
N CYS A 63 -0.04 1.25 -35.01
CA CYS A 63 0.72 2.46 -34.76
C CYS A 63 1.02 2.65 -33.26
N ASP A 64 0.00 2.47 -32.42
CA ASP A 64 0.09 2.49 -30.96
C ASP A 64 1.09 1.44 -30.44
N ALA A 65 0.94 0.18 -30.85
CA ALA A 65 1.86 -0.89 -30.45
C ALA A 65 3.31 -0.61 -30.87
N ALA A 66 3.51 -0.01 -32.06
CA ALA A 66 4.82 0.26 -32.63
C ALA A 66 5.56 1.40 -31.91
N VAL A 67 4.89 2.52 -31.61
CA VAL A 67 5.55 3.63 -30.87
C VAL A 67 5.95 3.22 -29.45
N LEU A 68 5.14 2.38 -28.80
CA LEU A 68 5.46 1.84 -27.48
C LEU A 68 6.68 0.90 -27.53
N ALA A 69 6.73 -0.01 -28.50
CA ALA A 69 7.86 -0.90 -28.71
C ALA A 69 9.14 -0.13 -29.03
N GLY A 70 9.06 0.87 -29.92
CA GLY A 70 10.16 1.78 -30.22
C GLY A 70 10.67 2.51 -28.99
N ARG A 71 9.77 3.05 -28.17
CA ARG A 71 10.18 3.77 -26.97
C ARG A 71 10.82 2.87 -25.93
N ARG A 72 10.39 1.60 -25.83
CA ARG A 72 11.06 0.56 -25.00
C ARG A 72 12.47 0.24 -25.48
N ALA A 73 12.71 0.25 -26.79
CA ALA A 73 14.03 -0.03 -27.37
C ALA A 73 15.02 1.16 -27.27
N MET A 74 14.53 2.36 -26.95
CA MET A 74 15.32 3.57 -26.88
C MET A 74 16.17 3.62 -25.59
N THR A 75 17.48 3.39 -25.72
CA THR A 75 18.46 3.43 -24.62
C THR A 75 19.25 4.73 -24.57
N SER A 76 19.44 5.39 -25.72
CA SER A 76 20.31 6.57 -25.91
C SER A 76 19.60 7.91 -25.68
N GLY A 77 18.30 7.91 -25.36
CA GLY A 77 17.50 9.13 -25.21
C GLY A 77 17.23 9.88 -26.53
N ALA A 78 17.47 9.23 -27.68
CA ALA A 78 17.19 9.76 -29.01
C ALA A 78 16.53 8.69 -29.90
N VAL A 79 15.77 9.12 -30.91
CA VAL A 79 15.28 8.24 -31.97
C VAL A 79 16.47 7.92 -32.90
N ASP A 80 17.11 6.78 -32.66
CA ASP A 80 18.21 6.28 -33.49
C ASP A 80 17.74 5.18 -34.48
N THR A 81 18.69 4.59 -35.21
CA THR A 81 18.40 3.53 -36.17
C THR A 81 17.87 2.26 -35.50
N THR A 82 18.29 1.95 -34.27
CA THR A 82 17.77 0.82 -33.50
C THR A 82 16.30 1.01 -33.17
N VAL A 83 15.93 2.20 -32.67
CA VAL A 83 14.54 2.57 -32.38
C VAL A 83 13.70 2.50 -33.65
N THR A 84 14.20 3.09 -34.75
CA THR A 84 13.48 3.14 -36.03
C THR A 84 13.22 1.74 -36.59
N ASN A 85 14.21 0.84 -36.50
CA ASN A 85 14.07 -0.55 -36.94
C ASN A 85 13.04 -1.30 -36.10
N GLU A 86 13.04 -1.11 -34.77
CA GLU A 86 12.11 -1.81 -33.89
C GLU A 86 10.67 -1.31 -34.06
N VAL A 87 10.46 0.01 -34.19
CA VAL A 87 9.14 0.59 -34.51
C VAL A 87 8.61 -0.01 -35.82
N THR A 88 9.43 -0.01 -36.87
CA THR A 88 9.04 -0.47 -38.20
C THR A 88 8.71 -1.96 -38.21
N LYS A 89 9.49 -2.77 -37.49
CA LYS A 89 9.25 -4.20 -37.30
C LYS A 89 7.90 -4.47 -36.60
N PHE A 90 7.65 -3.81 -35.47
CA PHE A 90 6.39 -3.98 -34.73
C PHE A 90 5.19 -3.47 -35.53
N PHE A 91 5.34 -2.37 -36.24
CA PHE A 91 4.29 -1.81 -37.08
C PHE A 91 3.93 -2.77 -38.22
N ASN A 92 4.91 -3.22 -39.00
CA ASN A 92 4.70 -4.13 -40.14
C ASN A 92 4.16 -5.50 -39.71
N PHE A 93 4.49 -5.96 -38.50
CA PHE A 93 3.92 -7.17 -37.94
C PHE A 93 2.43 -7.02 -37.61
N ASN A 94 2.02 -5.88 -37.06
CA ASN A 94 0.63 -5.63 -36.66
C ASN A 94 -0.27 -5.18 -37.83
N PHE A 95 0.31 -4.55 -38.84
CA PHE A 95 -0.35 -4.15 -40.09
C PHE A 95 0.55 -4.50 -41.30
N PRO A 96 0.48 -5.73 -41.82
CA PRO A 96 1.17 -6.10 -43.05
C PRO A 96 0.75 -5.22 -44.23
N GLN A 97 1.63 -5.07 -45.22
CA GLN A 97 1.29 -4.35 -46.45
C GLN A 97 0.05 -4.99 -47.12
N HIS A 98 -0.79 -4.15 -47.72
CA HIS A 98 -2.05 -4.55 -48.38
C HIS A 98 -3.13 -5.16 -47.46
N THR A 99 -3.01 -5.06 -46.14
CA THR A 99 -4.09 -5.45 -45.22
C THR A 99 -5.37 -4.65 -45.54
N PHE A 100 -6.53 -5.31 -45.57
CA PHE A 100 -7.80 -4.73 -46.03
C PHE A 100 -7.80 -4.18 -47.48
N GLY A 101 -6.80 -4.54 -48.30
CA GLY A 101 -6.64 -4.09 -49.68
C GLY A 101 -6.06 -2.69 -49.81
N THR A 102 -5.46 -2.13 -48.76
CA THR A 102 -4.89 -0.78 -48.80
C THR A 102 -3.70 -0.66 -49.76
N SER A 103 -3.43 0.54 -50.25
CA SER A 103 -2.22 0.81 -51.03
C SER A 103 -0.94 0.60 -50.21
N ALA A 104 0.17 0.29 -50.88
CA ALA A 104 1.47 0.24 -50.23
C ALA A 104 1.81 1.60 -49.62
N PHE A 105 2.48 1.60 -48.47
CA PHE A 105 2.86 2.81 -47.77
C PHE A 105 4.12 2.60 -46.95
N THR A 106 4.83 3.70 -46.68
CA THR A 106 6.04 3.70 -45.85
C THR A 106 5.76 4.51 -44.58
N PRO A 107 5.75 3.88 -43.39
CA PRO A 107 5.64 4.63 -42.15
C PRO A 107 6.84 5.55 -41.95
N THR A 108 6.61 6.72 -41.37
CA THR A 108 7.67 7.67 -41.01
C THR A 108 7.84 7.68 -39.50
N VAL A 109 9.06 7.39 -39.04
CA VAL A 109 9.44 7.46 -37.62
C VAL A 109 10.26 8.74 -37.43
N SER A 110 9.89 9.55 -36.45
CA SER A 110 10.55 10.81 -36.14
C SER A 110 10.53 11.09 -34.64
N SER A 111 11.29 12.10 -34.21
CA SER A 111 11.12 12.70 -32.89
C SER A 111 10.16 13.88 -32.94
N MET A 112 9.48 14.17 -31.83
CA MET A 112 8.62 15.35 -31.73
C MET A 112 9.47 16.63 -31.83
N PRO A 113 9.03 17.68 -32.55
CA PRO A 113 9.73 18.96 -32.58
C PRO A 113 9.94 19.51 -31.16
N GLY A 114 11.20 19.71 -30.75
CA GLY A 114 11.57 20.17 -29.40
C GLY A 114 11.79 19.07 -28.35
N SER A 115 11.59 17.78 -28.69
CA SER A 115 11.88 16.64 -27.79
C SER A 115 12.47 15.46 -28.56
N ASN A 116 13.76 15.17 -28.33
CA ASN A 116 14.45 14.00 -28.92
C ASN A 116 14.01 12.66 -28.30
N GLN A 117 13.26 12.71 -27.20
CA GLN A 117 12.89 11.56 -26.36
C GLN A 117 11.47 11.04 -26.62
N THR A 118 10.73 11.67 -27.52
CA THR A 118 9.37 11.28 -27.88
C THR A 118 9.40 10.61 -29.25
N VAL A 119 9.02 9.34 -29.33
CA VAL A 119 8.90 8.62 -30.60
C VAL A 119 7.57 9.03 -31.24
N VAL A 120 7.60 9.48 -32.49
CA VAL A 120 6.41 9.79 -33.28
C VAL A 120 6.40 8.90 -34.51
N LEU A 121 5.27 8.25 -34.76
CA LEU A 121 5.03 7.43 -35.94
C LEU A 121 3.85 8.00 -36.72
N SER A 122 4.06 8.27 -38.01
CA SER A 122 2.98 8.65 -38.92
C SER A 122 2.90 7.67 -40.08
N ALA A 123 1.71 7.13 -40.31
CA ALA A 123 1.41 6.22 -41.41
C ALA A 123 0.17 6.70 -42.16
N ALA A 124 0.29 6.84 -43.48
CA ALA A 124 -0.80 7.22 -44.37
C ALA A 124 -0.92 6.22 -45.52
N SER A 125 -2.14 5.81 -45.84
CA SER A 125 -2.44 4.88 -46.93
C SER A 125 -3.81 5.22 -47.54
N THR A 126 -4.23 4.50 -48.58
CA THR A 126 -5.55 4.63 -49.18
C THR A 126 -6.30 3.30 -49.14
N SER A 127 -7.58 3.34 -48.76
CA SER A 127 -8.47 2.18 -48.76
C SER A 127 -9.28 2.15 -50.06
N PRO A 128 -9.35 1.01 -50.77
CA PRO A 128 -10.10 0.92 -52.02
C PRO A 128 -11.60 0.98 -51.76
N VAL A 129 -12.31 1.73 -52.59
CA VAL A 129 -13.78 1.76 -52.58
C VAL A 129 -14.32 0.90 -53.73
N THR A 130 -15.40 0.18 -53.47
CA THR A 130 -15.98 -0.76 -54.43
C THR A 130 -17.24 -0.17 -55.06
N VAL A 131 -18.12 0.42 -54.25
CA VAL A 131 -19.40 0.97 -54.73
C VAL A 131 -19.25 2.45 -55.07
N MET A 132 -18.50 3.22 -54.28
CA MET A 132 -18.22 4.63 -54.59
C MET A 132 -17.41 4.80 -55.90
N LYS A 133 -16.80 3.72 -56.41
CA LYS A 133 -16.13 3.69 -57.71
C LYS A 133 -17.06 3.97 -58.89
N ILE A 134 -18.33 3.57 -58.78
CA ILE A 134 -19.37 3.88 -59.77
C ILE A 134 -19.62 5.39 -59.84
N PHE A 135 -19.36 6.11 -58.73
CA PHE A 135 -19.55 7.54 -58.59
C PHE A 135 -18.25 8.35 -58.77
N GLY A 136 -17.19 7.74 -59.33
CA GLY A 136 -15.94 8.41 -59.67
C GLY A 136 -14.90 8.50 -58.54
N PHE A 137 -15.16 7.93 -57.36
CA PHE A 137 -14.17 7.83 -56.28
C PHE A 137 -13.35 6.55 -56.41
N SER A 138 -12.03 6.63 -56.47
CA SER A 138 -11.17 5.44 -56.60
C SER A 138 -10.68 4.89 -55.26
N SER A 139 -10.52 5.73 -54.25
CA SER A 139 -10.07 5.34 -52.91
C SER A 139 -10.41 6.39 -51.85
N LEU A 140 -10.32 6.00 -50.58
CA LEU A 140 -10.45 6.87 -49.41
C LEU A 140 -9.11 6.97 -48.65
N PRO A 141 -8.60 8.17 -48.35
CA PRO A 141 -7.37 8.33 -47.59
C PRO A 141 -7.60 7.94 -46.12
N ILE A 142 -6.67 7.18 -45.56
CA ILE A 142 -6.60 6.86 -44.13
C ILE A 142 -5.21 7.24 -43.60
N ALA A 143 -5.17 7.89 -42.45
CA ALA A 143 -3.93 8.28 -41.81
C ALA A 143 -4.05 8.17 -40.29
N VAL A 144 -2.94 7.79 -39.66
CA VAL A 144 -2.78 7.74 -38.20
C VAL A 144 -1.44 8.36 -37.83
N THR A 145 -1.44 9.09 -36.72
CA THR A 145 -0.24 9.60 -36.08
C THR A 145 -0.32 9.25 -34.62
N CYS A 146 0.69 8.55 -34.11
CA CYS A 146 0.79 8.15 -32.71
C CYS A 146 2.12 8.62 -32.16
N ASN A 147 2.18 8.83 -30.86
CA ASN A 147 3.42 9.16 -30.19
C ASN A 147 3.59 8.30 -28.94
N ALA A 148 4.82 8.20 -28.46
CA ALA A 148 5.11 7.61 -27.17
C ALA A 148 6.20 8.45 -26.49
N LYS A 149 5.92 8.90 -25.27
CA LYS A 149 6.82 9.68 -24.43
C LYS A 149 7.23 8.87 -23.21
N GLN A 150 8.43 9.13 -22.69
CA GLN A 150 8.77 8.70 -21.34
C GLN A 150 8.36 9.79 -20.36
N ASP A 151 7.23 9.61 -19.68
CA ASP A 151 6.85 10.49 -18.57
C ASP A 151 7.60 10.07 -17.31
N PHE A 152 8.50 10.96 -17.00
CA PHE A 152 9.39 10.97 -15.89
C PHE A 152 8.64 11.58 -14.70
N VAL A 153 8.32 10.76 -13.69
CA VAL A 153 7.55 11.19 -12.51
C VAL A 153 8.34 10.87 -11.25
N ASN A 154 8.36 11.81 -10.29
CA ASN A 154 8.96 11.56 -8.98
C ASN A 154 8.29 10.36 -8.33
N THR A 155 9.08 9.50 -7.70
CA THR A 155 8.58 8.24 -7.15
C THR A 155 9.04 8.07 -5.71
N ASP A 156 8.08 7.89 -4.80
CA ASP A 156 8.32 7.60 -3.40
C ASP A 156 7.78 6.19 -3.10
N ILE A 157 8.63 5.30 -2.60
CA ILE A 157 8.29 3.91 -2.27
C ILE A 157 8.40 3.71 -0.77
N VAL A 158 7.29 3.40 -0.10
CA VAL A 158 7.28 2.92 1.29
C VAL A 158 7.31 1.41 1.28
N LEU A 159 8.36 0.84 1.86
CA LEU A 159 8.49 -0.59 2.12
C LEU A 159 7.94 -0.87 3.51
N VAL A 160 6.77 -1.48 3.60
CA VAL A 160 6.18 -1.93 4.87
C VAL A 160 6.56 -3.40 5.05
N LEU A 161 7.47 -3.65 5.98
CA LEU A 161 8.19 -4.92 6.08
C LEU A 161 7.79 -5.64 7.36
N ASP A 162 7.26 -6.84 7.21
CA ASP A 162 6.95 -7.75 8.31
C ASP A 162 8.25 -8.23 8.97
N THR A 163 8.42 -7.92 10.26
CA THR A 163 9.53 -8.39 11.08
C THR A 163 9.02 -9.13 12.32
N THR A 164 7.91 -9.84 12.17
CA THR A 164 7.27 -10.58 13.26
C THR A 164 7.97 -11.90 13.54
N GLY A 165 7.68 -12.53 14.67
CA GLY A 165 8.35 -13.77 15.08
C GLY A 165 8.31 -14.89 14.04
N SER A 166 7.23 -15.00 13.25
CA SER A 166 7.08 -16.02 12.19
C SER A 166 8.05 -15.84 11.01
N MET A 167 8.70 -14.68 10.90
CA MET A 167 9.75 -14.40 9.92
C MET A 167 11.11 -15.03 10.29
N ALA A 168 11.25 -15.57 11.51
CA ALA A 168 12.42 -16.34 11.94
C ALA A 168 12.48 -17.74 11.32
N ASP A 169 11.34 -18.26 10.86
CA ASP A 169 11.24 -19.57 10.24
C ASP A 169 11.58 -19.51 8.76
N LYS A 170 11.81 -20.68 8.16
CA LYS A 170 11.93 -20.84 6.70
C LYS A 170 10.55 -20.86 6.06
N ALA A 171 10.43 -20.40 4.81
CA ALA A 171 9.16 -20.48 4.08
C ALA A 171 8.79 -21.95 3.76
N VAL A 172 9.80 -22.72 3.32
CA VAL A 172 9.72 -24.16 3.07
C VAL A 172 10.97 -24.84 3.62
N SER A 173 10.90 -26.13 3.93
CA SER A 173 12.03 -26.87 4.51
C SER A 173 13.28 -26.89 3.62
N THR A 174 13.10 -26.72 2.31
CA THR A 174 14.18 -26.67 1.30
C THR A 174 14.87 -25.32 1.18
N ASP A 175 14.32 -24.25 1.77
CA ASP A 175 14.98 -22.94 1.75
C ASP A 175 16.26 -22.96 2.58
N THR A 176 17.32 -22.32 2.09
CA THR A 176 18.57 -22.19 2.85
C THR A 176 18.40 -21.24 4.02
N ASP A 177 17.77 -20.10 3.76
CA ASP A 177 17.69 -18.97 4.68
C ASP A 177 16.29 -18.84 5.32
N PRO A 178 16.20 -18.25 6.53
CA PRO A 178 14.93 -17.81 7.10
C PRO A 178 14.22 -16.76 6.23
N LYS A 179 12.90 -16.64 6.40
CA LYS A 179 12.06 -15.70 5.65
C LYS A 179 12.59 -14.25 5.74
N ILE A 180 13.03 -13.81 6.92
CA ILE A 180 13.56 -12.45 7.09
C ILE A 180 14.80 -12.18 6.22
N VAL A 181 15.67 -13.17 6.01
CA VAL A 181 16.86 -13.03 5.19
C VAL A 181 16.47 -12.98 3.71
N ALA A 182 15.51 -13.80 3.29
CA ALA A 182 14.94 -13.76 1.95
C ALA A 182 14.29 -12.40 1.64
N LEU A 183 13.54 -11.84 2.61
CA LEU A 183 12.97 -10.50 2.53
C LEU A 183 14.04 -9.42 2.30
N ARG A 184 15.12 -9.42 3.09
CA ARG A 184 16.23 -8.46 2.92
C ARG A 184 16.82 -8.55 1.51
N LYS A 185 17.03 -9.77 1.01
CA LYS A 185 17.52 -10.01 -0.36
C LYS A 185 16.53 -9.52 -1.43
N ALA A 186 15.23 -9.74 -1.25
CA ALA A 186 14.21 -9.29 -2.17
C ALA A 186 14.14 -7.76 -2.26
N VAL A 187 14.24 -7.05 -1.13
CA VAL A 187 14.32 -5.58 -1.12
C VAL A 187 15.55 -5.07 -1.88
N LEU A 188 16.71 -5.70 -1.67
CA LEU A 188 17.92 -5.35 -2.44
C LEU A 188 17.77 -5.63 -3.93
N ALA A 189 17.09 -6.72 -4.33
CA ALA A 189 16.81 -7.02 -5.73
C ALA A 189 15.89 -5.97 -6.38
N LEU A 190 14.89 -5.49 -5.65
CA LEU A 190 14.05 -4.36 -6.10
C LEU A 190 14.89 -3.08 -6.28
N TYR A 191 15.75 -2.76 -5.31
CA TYR A 191 16.65 -1.61 -5.39
C TYR A 191 17.55 -1.72 -6.63
N ASP A 192 18.19 -2.89 -6.85
CA ASP A 192 19.08 -3.13 -7.98
C ASP A 192 18.34 -2.97 -9.32
N GLN A 193 17.10 -3.43 -9.39
CA GLN A 193 16.26 -3.28 -10.58
C GLN A 193 15.89 -1.83 -10.88
N LEU A 194 15.78 -0.98 -9.85
CA LEU A 194 15.44 0.44 -9.96
C LEU A 194 16.66 1.37 -9.99
N ALA A 195 17.88 0.84 -9.79
CA ALA A 195 19.09 1.65 -9.68
C ALA A 195 19.39 2.47 -10.95
N SER A 196 19.27 1.84 -12.14
CA SER A 196 19.46 2.56 -13.41
C SER A 196 18.42 3.67 -13.59
N VAL A 197 17.18 3.39 -13.20
CA VAL A 197 16.05 4.31 -13.24
C VAL A 197 16.25 5.50 -12.30
N GLN A 198 16.83 5.27 -11.13
CA GLN A 198 17.18 6.32 -10.17
C GLN A 198 18.20 7.29 -10.78
N THR A 199 19.25 6.79 -11.43
CA THR A 199 20.26 7.64 -12.09
C THR A 199 19.65 8.50 -13.19
N THR A 200 18.79 7.93 -14.04
CA THR A 200 18.10 8.68 -15.11
C THR A 200 17.19 9.77 -14.54
N LEU A 201 16.46 9.49 -13.46
CA LEU A 201 15.61 10.49 -12.80
C LEU A 201 16.42 11.65 -12.22
N GLN A 202 17.51 11.34 -11.53
CA GLN A 202 18.37 12.37 -10.93
C GLN A 202 18.96 13.30 -12.00
N ALA A 203 19.40 12.73 -13.13
CA ALA A 203 19.89 13.52 -14.26
C ALA A 203 18.83 14.46 -14.86
N ALA A 204 17.56 14.08 -14.78
CA ALA A 204 16.42 14.88 -15.23
C ALA A 204 15.78 15.72 -14.09
N GLY A 205 16.47 15.89 -12.96
CA GLY A 205 16.01 16.73 -11.84
C GLY A 205 14.84 16.16 -11.04
N MET A 206 14.59 14.85 -11.12
CA MET A 206 13.59 14.14 -10.32
C MET A 206 14.23 13.22 -9.30
N ARG A 207 13.39 12.62 -8.47
CA ARG A 207 13.83 11.68 -7.44
C ARG A 207 13.10 10.34 -7.50
N LEU A 208 13.83 9.31 -7.11
CA LEU A 208 13.32 8.05 -6.62
C LEU A 208 13.92 7.84 -5.24
N ARG A 209 13.07 7.60 -4.24
CA ARG A 209 13.50 7.39 -2.86
C ARG A 209 12.67 6.33 -2.16
N TYR A 210 13.23 5.81 -1.07
CA TYR A 210 12.64 4.73 -0.30
C TYR A 210 12.48 5.15 1.16
N GLY A 211 11.33 4.84 1.74
CA GLY A 211 11.12 4.81 3.19
C GLY A 211 10.88 3.38 3.62
N VAL A 212 11.34 3.01 4.82
CA VAL A 212 11.19 1.64 5.33
C VAL A 212 10.47 1.67 6.67
N VAL A 213 9.41 0.86 6.78
CA VAL A 213 8.57 0.73 7.97
C VAL A 213 8.56 -0.75 8.39
N PRO A 214 9.51 -1.17 9.23
CA PRO A 214 9.45 -2.47 9.88
C PRO A 214 8.30 -2.51 10.88
N TYR A 215 7.47 -3.56 10.84
CA TYR A 215 6.36 -3.70 11.77
C TYR A 215 6.31 -5.07 12.43
N ALA A 216 5.79 -5.07 13.66
CA ALA A 216 5.40 -6.24 14.43
C ALA A 216 4.14 -5.88 15.23
N SER A 217 4.11 -6.13 16.54
CA SER A 217 3.05 -5.65 17.45
C SER A 217 3.09 -4.14 17.71
N THR A 218 4.07 -3.44 17.13
CA THR A 218 4.21 -1.98 17.08
C THR A 218 5.18 -1.60 15.95
N VAL A 219 5.47 -0.30 15.81
CA VAL A 219 6.45 0.26 14.88
C VAL A 219 7.38 1.19 15.66
N ASN A 220 8.68 1.17 15.34
CA ASN A 220 9.69 1.99 15.99
C ASN A 220 9.88 3.35 15.27
N VAL A 221 9.03 4.32 15.60
CA VAL A 221 8.97 5.64 14.95
C VAL A 221 9.06 6.81 15.92
N GLY A 222 9.03 6.54 17.22
CA GLY A 222 8.93 7.55 18.26
C GLY A 222 10.09 8.53 18.29
N LYS A 223 11.33 8.07 18.07
CA LYS A 223 12.48 8.98 17.95
C LYS A 223 12.32 9.94 16.78
N THR A 224 11.77 9.47 15.65
CA THR A 224 11.49 10.29 14.47
C THR A 224 10.35 11.28 14.71
N ILE A 225 9.30 10.86 15.43
CA ILE A 225 8.20 11.74 15.86
C ILE A 225 8.75 12.84 16.79
N TYR A 226 9.53 12.47 17.80
CA TYR A 226 10.13 13.39 18.76
C TYR A 226 11.09 14.38 18.08
N ALA A 227 11.91 13.90 17.15
CA ALA A 227 12.81 14.75 16.35
C ALA A 227 12.05 15.73 15.43
N THR A 228 10.85 15.35 14.97
CA THR A 228 9.98 16.24 14.19
C THR A 228 9.42 17.35 15.07
N ASN A 229 8.86 16.98 16.23
CA ASN A 229 8.41 17.93 17.25
C ASN A 229 8.24 17.20 18.61
N PRO A 230 8.96 17.59 19.67
CA PRO A 230 8.80 17.00 20.99
C PRO A 230 7.37 17.07 21.54
N ASN A 231 6.58 18.08 21.14
CA ASN A 231 5.19 18.27 21.55
C ASN A 231 4.21 17.27 20.93
N TYR A 232 4.68 16.36 20.06
CA TYR A 232 3.88 15.24 19.54
C TYR A 232 3.85 14.04 20.49
N MET A 233 4.69 14.04 21.52
CA MET A 233 4.67 13.05 22.60
C MET A 233 3.96 13.62 23.83
N VAL A 234 3.22 12.78 24.56
CA VAL A 234 2.64 13.17 25.85
C VAL A 234 3.73 13.35 26.92
N SER A 235 3.44 14.13 27.96
CA SER A 235 4.28 14.25 29.17
C SER A 235 3.86 13.29 30.28
N GLN A 236 2.65 12.73 30.21
CA GLN A 236 2.08 11.74 31.14
C GLN A 236 1.46 10.58 30.35
N ALA A 237 1.75 9.34 30.73
CA ALA A 237 1.14 8.16 30.13
C ALA A 237 0.76 7.12 31.21
N THR A 238 -0.29 6.35 30.95
CA THR A 238 -0.76 5.29 31.84
C THR A 238 -0.29 3.93 31.35
N TYR A 239 0.30 3.14 32.25
CA TYR A 239 0.85 1.80 31.98
C TYR A 239 0.27 0.77 32.94
N GLN A 240 0.14 -0.49 32.52
CA GLN A 240 -0.19 -1.59 33.42
C GLN A 240 1.07 -1.95 34.19
N THR A 241 1.22 -1.41 35.39
CA THR A 241 2.45 -1.55 36.16
C THR A 241 2.19 -2.14 37.54
N ARG A 242 3.24 -2.24 38.35
CA ARG A 242 3.18 -2.76 39.72
C ARG A 242 3.64 -1.72 40.74
N THR A 243 3.14 -1.84 41.96
CA THR A 243 3.47 -1.00 43.11
C THR A 243 3.85 -1.91 44.26
N GLN A 244 4.99 -1.68 44.91
CA GLN A 244 5.34 -2.41 46.13
C GLN A 244 4.40 -1.98 47.26
N LYS A 245 4.06 -2.95 48.09
CA LYS A 245 3.26 -2.80 49.28
C LYS A 245 3.96 -3.57 50.37
N TRP A 246 3.82 -3.07 51.58
CA TRP A 246 4.19 -3.83 52.75
C TRP A 246 3.10 -3.78 53.81
N ALA A 247 2.95 -4.88 54.53
CA ALA A 247 1.99 -5.04 55.61
C ALA A 247 2.65 -5.78 56.77
N TYR A 248 2.41 -5.30 57.99
CA TYR A 248 2.77 -6.06 59.19
C TYR A 248 1.88 -7.28 59.33
N THR A 249 2.44 -8.43 59.68
CA THR A 249 1.69 -9.64 59.94
C THR A 249 2.07 -10.23 61.28
N SER A 250 1.10 -10.80 62.00
CA SER A 250 1.35 -11.55 63.23
C SER A 250 1.73 -13.02 62.96
N LYS A 251 1.83 -13.40 61.68
CA LYS A 251 2.18 -14.75 61.24
C LYS A 251 3.63 -14.76 60.75
N ASN A 252 4.26 -15.93 60.76
CA ASN A 252 5.61 -16.15 60.22
C ASN A 252 5.62 -16.34 58.68
N SER A 253 4.58 -15.85 58.00
CA SER A 253 4.34 -15.99 56.57
C SER A 253 3.37 -14.91 56.07
N CYS A 254 3.40 -14.67 54.77
CA CYS A 254 2.44 -13.81 54.08
C CYS A 254 1.20 -14.59 53.67
N ASP A 255 0.39 -14.99 54.65
CA ASP A 255 -0.84 -15.72 54.38
C ASP A 255 -1.88 -14.83 53.65
N GLY A 256 -2.34 -15.28 52.48
CA GLY A 256 -3.32 -14.57 51.66
C GLY A 256 -2.74 -13.53 50.70
N VAL A 257 -1.42 -13.34 50.72
CA VAL A 257 -0.69 -12.34 49.94
C VAL A 257 0.63 -13.01 49.52
N TYR A 258 0.84 -13.47 48.28
CA TYR A 258 2.08 -14.19 47.92
C TYR A 258 3.33 -13.28 47.84
N GLY A 259 3.63 -12.60 48.93
CA GLY A 259 4.81 -11.75 49.14
C GLY A 259 5.97 -12.48 49.80
N THR A 260 7.05 -11.75 50.02
CA THR A 260 8.23 -12.17 50.78
C THR A 260 8.04 -11.77 52.24
N TYR A 261 8.20 -12.72 53.16
CA TYR A 261 8.16 -12.44 54.60
C TYR A 261 9.56 -12.13 55.14
N ASP A 262 9.71 -10.97 55.77
CA ASP A 262 10.93 -10.57 56.49
C ASP A 262 10.80 -10.93 57.98
N ASN A 263 11.48 -12.01 58.37
CA ASN A 263 11.37 -12.62 59.70
C ASN A 263 11.82 -11.69 60.85
N PRO A 264 12.90 -10.90 60.75
CA PRO A 264 13.32 -9.96 61.78
C PRO A 264 12.32 -8.81 62.01
N SER A 265 11.62 -8.36 60.97
CA SER A 265 10.75 -7.16 61.03
C SER A 265 9.25 -7.49 61.14
N GLY A 266 8.85 -8.75 60.92
CA GLY A 266 7.43 -9.14 60.90
C GLY A 266 6.66 -8.53 59.73
N ILE A 267 7.35 -8.21 58.63
CA ILE A 267 6.81 -7.49 57.48
C ILE A 267 6.61 -8.45 56.30
N CYS A 268 5.48 -8.31 55.62
CA CYS A 268 5.22 -8.92 54.34
C CYS A 268 5.36 -7.91 53.21
N GLU A 269 6.29 -8.15 52.29
CA GLU A 269 6.56 -7.30 51.13
C GLU A 269 6.04 -7.92 49.83
N TYR A 270 5.37 -7.12 49.02
CA TYR A 270 4.46 -7.70 48.03
C TYR A 270 4.06 -6.69 46.93
N PHE A 271 3.67 -7.15 45.73
CA PHE A 271 3.26 -6.24 44.63
C PHE A 271 1.74 -6.17 44.40
N SER A 272 1.21 -4.95 44.24
CA SER A 272 -0.12 -4.72 43.64
C SER A 272 0.02 -4.28 42.19
N TYR A 273 -0.74 -4.90 41.28
CA TYR A 273 -0.72 -4.61 39.84
C TYR A 273 -1.91 -3.74 39.42
N GLY A 274 -1.72 -2.89 38.41
CA GLY A 274 -2.80 -2.13 37.78
C GLY A 274 -2.32 -0.86 37.06
N PRO A 275 -3.25 -0.13 36.43
CA PRO A 275 -2.93 1.04 35.63
C PRO A 275 -2.39 2.17 36.51
N ARG A 276 -1.30 2.83 36.08
CA ARG A 276 -0.71 4.00 36.75
C ARG A 276 -0.25 5.05 35.75
N SER A 277 -0.57 6.32 36.02
CA SER A 277 -0.05 7.46 35.28
C SER A 277 1.36 7.80 35.73
N ILE A 278 2.27 7.96 34.79
CA ILE A 278 3.69 8.20 35.00
C ILE A 278 4.14 9.39 34.14
N ASN A 279 5.00 10.26 34.70
CA ASN A 279 5.67 11.29 33.94
C ASN A 279 6.69 10.65 32.99
N VAL A 280 6.48 10.84 31.69
CA VAL A 280 7.33 10.25 30.65
C VAL A 280 8.28 11.28 30.01
N SER A 281 8.26 12.54 30.44
CA SER A 281 8.99 13.65 29.78
C SER A 281 10.49 13.39 29.69
N GLN A 282 11.10 12.84 30.76
CA GLN A 282 12.50 12.44 30.77
C GLN A 282 12.75 11.24 29.84
N TYR A 283 11.87 10.24 29.86
CA TYR A 283 12.00 9.03 29.05
C TYR A 283 11.94 9.32 27.55
N VAL A 284 10.98 10.13 27.10
CA VAL A 284 10.83 10.50 25.67
C VAL A 284 11.99 11.35 25.15
N SER A 285 12.68 12.08 26.03
CA SER A 285 13.88 12.84 25.66
C SER A 285 15.12 11.96 25.40
N GLY A 286 15.01 10.66 25.65
CA GLY A 286 16.12 9.70 25.53
C GLY A 286 17.07 9.70 26.73
N GLN A 287 16.75 10.47 27.79
CA GLN A 287 17.50 10.43 29.03
C GLN A 287 17.21 9.13 29.79
N PRO A 288 18.22 8.49 30.42
CA PRO A 288 17.99 7.33 31.26
C PRO A 288 17.02 7.68 32.41
N VAL A 289 16.03 6.84 32.64
CA VAL A 289 15.07 6.97 33.75
C VAL A 289 15.25 5.80 34.70
N ARG A 290 15.37 6.09 36.01
CA ARG A 290 15.52 5.07 37.05
C ARG A 290 14.22 4.29 37.23
N ILE A 291 14.25 2.99 36.93
CA ILE A 291 13.11 2.08 37.01
C ILE A 291 13.15 1.16 38.24
N ALA A 292 14.31 1.01 38.91
CA ALA A 292 14.46 0.26 40.16
C ALA A 292 15.69 0.73 40.95
N GLY A 293 15.76 0.47 42.26
CA GLY A 293 16.95 0.75 43.08
C GLY A 293 16.73 0.73 44.59
N ARG A 294 17.82 0.76 45.38
CA ARG A 294 17.81 0.73 46.85
C ARG A 294 17.19 2.02 47.44
N ASP A 295 16.44 1.87 48.53
CA ASP A 295 15.83 3.00 49.25
C ASP A 295 16.89 3.95 49.83
N GLY A 296 16.65 5.27 49.72
CA GLY A 296 17.52 6.30 50.29
C GLY A 296 17.49 7.66 49.57
N ASP A 297 17.09 7.71 48.30
CA ASP A 297 16.96 8.97 47.55
C ASP A 297 15.50 9.24 47.18
N ALA A 298 14.97 10.38 47.62
CA ALA A 298 13.61 10.84 47.37
C ALA A 298 13.40 11.27 45.90
N ASN A 299 14.47 11.33 45.10
CA ASN A 299 14.43 11.80 43.74
C ASN A 299 14.13 10.67 42.73
N ALA A 300 12.94 10.78 42.13
CA ALA A 300 12.49 10.17 40.86
C ALA A 300 12.65 8.65 40.69
N LYS A 301 11.90 7.89 41.50
CA LYS A 301 11.43 6.55 41.10
C LYS A 301 10.30 6.74 40.08
N VAL A 302 10.23 5.92 39.03
CA VAL A 302 9.06 5.94 38.12
C VAL A 302 7.79 5.69 38.93
N GLY A 303 6.97 6.75 39.04
CA GLY A 303 5.69 6.73 39.74
C GLY A 303 5.73 7.03 41.24
N THR A 304 6.62 7.82 41.84
CA THR A 304 6.64 8.08 43.30
C THR A 304 5.24 8.40 43.92
N SER A 305 4.87 7.67 44.99
CA SER A 305 3.86 8.10 45.95
C SER A 305 4.63 8.79 47.04
N ASP A 306 4.01 9.87 47.48
CA ASP A 306 4.10 10.39 48.82
C ASP A 306 4.29 9.28 49.88
N PRO A 307 5.44 9.21 50.57
CA PRO A 307 5.68 8.27 51.67
C PRO A 307 4.70 8.42 52.85
N SER A 308 3.79 9.41 52.82
CA SER A 308 2.82 9.68 53.88
C SER A 308 1.41 9.07 53.68
N LYS A 309 1.14 8.31 52.60
CA LYS A 309 -0.20 7.75 52.35
C LYS A 309 -0.50 6.48 53.18
N TYR A 310 -0.93 6.72 54.42
CA TYR A 310 -1.43 5.72 55.37
C TYR A 310 -2.87 5.28 55.01
N ILE A 311 -3.11 3.99 54.79
CA ILE A 311 -4.47 3.45 54.64
C ILE A 311 -4.64 2.27 55.61
N VAL A 312 -5.60 2.40 56.54
CA VAL A 312 -5.95 1.35 57.50
C VAL A 312 -7.25 0.68 57.09
N TYR A 313 -7.20 -0.64 56.90
CA TYR A 313 -8.40 -1.48 56.82
C TYR A 313 -8.25 -2.63 57.83
N GLY A 314 -9.00 -2.55 58.95
CA GLY A 314 -9.00 -3.60 59.97
C GLY A 314 -7.68 -3.73 60.74
N ARG A 315 -7.24 -4.98 61.01
CA ARG A 315 -6.09 -5.31 61.87
C ARG A 315 -4.71 -5.16 61.17
N TYR A 316 -4.68 -4.66 59.93
CA TYR A 316 -3.46 -4.52 59.12
C TYR A 316 -3.19 -3.04 58.79
N ALA A 317 -1.95 -2.60 59.01
CA ALA A 317 -1.45 -1.30 58.57
C ALA A 317 -0.67 -1.47 57.25
N TYR A 318 -1.07 -0.73 56.22
CA TYR A 318 -0.45 -0.78 54.90
C TYR A 318 0.35 0.48 54.63
N TYR A 319 1.51 0.30 54.00
CA TYR A 319 2.22 1.38 53.34
C TYR A 319 2.28 1.11 51.84
N ALA A 320 2.15 2.18 51.07
CA ALA A 320 2.14 2.14 49.63
C ALA A 320 3.38 2.85 49.09
N GLY A 321 4.24 2.13 48.36
CA GLY A 321 5.37 2.73 47.63
C GLY A 321 5.41 2.21 46.20
N TYR A 322 5.56 3.08 45.20
CA TYR A 322 5.79 2.62 43.83
C TYR A 322 7.27 2.28 43.66
N THR A 323 7.61 1.04 44.00
CA THR A 323 8.94 0.49 43.75
C THR A 323 8.81 -0.78 42.93
N PRO A 324 9.45 -0.85 41.76
CA PRO A 324 9.83 -2.12 41.16
C PRO A 324 11.11 -2.61 41.84
N ILE A 325 10.96 -3.58 42.76
CA ILE A 325 12.01 -4.33 43.48
C ILE A 325 13.11 -3.49 44.16
N ALA A 326 13.10 -3.53 45.49
CA ALA A 326 14.33 -3.76 46.24
C ALA A 326 14.38 -5.26 46.60
N ASP A 327 15.41 -5.97 46.16
CA ASP A 327 15.96 -7.07 46.96
C ASP A 327 17.14 -6.45 47.74
N ALA A 328 17.58 -7.07 48.83
CA ALA A 328 18.67 -6.53 49.65
C ALA A 328 20.02 -6.31 48.88
N LYS A 329 20.09 -6.73 47.60
CA LYS A 329 21.25 -6.70 46.70
C LYS A 329 21.04 -5.85 45.43
N THR A 330 19.90 -5.17 45.19
CA THR A 330 19.68 -4.48 43.91
C THR A 330 20.49 -3.19 43.76
N THR A 331 21.33 -3.16 42.73
CA THR A 331 21.88 -1.95 42.10
C THR A 331 20.77 -1.15 41.39
N ASP A 332 20.95 0.16 41.24
CA ASP A 332 20.02 0.99 40.47
C ASP A 332 19.89 0.49 39.02
N ARG A 333 18.65 0.37 38.53
CA ARG A 333 18.36 0.03 37.13
C ARG A 333 17.77 1.24 36.42
N TYR A 334 18.24 1.48 35.21
CA TYR A 334 17.79 2.56 34.35
C TYR A 334 17.27 2.00 33.03
N ALA A 335 16.24 2.66 32.48
CA ALA A 335 15.73 2.40 31.14
C ALA A 335 15.93 3.63 30.26
N THR A 336 16.27 3.40 29.00
CA THR A 336 16.32 4.42 27.96
C THR A 336 15.35 4.04 26.87
N TRP A 337 14.62 5.01 26.34
CA TRP A 337 13.59 4.74 25.36
C TRP A 337 14.15 4.18 24.05
N ALA A 338 13.74 2.95 23.71
CA ALA A 338 14.14 2.27 22.47
C ALA A 338 13.65 3.02 21.22
N GLY A 339 12.50 3.69 21.31
CA GLY A 339 11.89 4.50 20.25
C GLY A 339 10.51 4.01 19.79
N CYS A 340 10.03 2.85 20.24
CA CYS A 340 8.67 2.42 19.93
C CYS A 340 7.61 3.28 20.61
N THR A 341 6.43 3.36 20.01
CA THR A 341 5.31 4.17 20.52
C THR A 341 4.08 3.33 20.75
N GLU A 342 3.32 3.72 21.75
CA GLU A 342 1.90 3.45 21.81
C GLU A 342 1.15 4.53 21.00
N GLU A 343 0.10 4.09 20.31
CA GLU A 343 -0.73 4.93 19.46
C GLU A 343 -1.48 6.00 20.26
N ARG A 344 -2.08 6.92 19.50
CA ARG A 344 -2.98 7.96 19.99
C ARG A 344 -4.27 7.38 20.56
N THR A 345 -5.13 8.22 21.12
CA THR A 345 -6.45 7.80 21.59
C THR A 345 -7.20 7.05 20.48
N THR A 346 -7.82 5.95 20.88
CA THR A 346 -8.49 4.99 20.00
C THR A 346 -9.99 4.98 20.30
N THR A 347 -10.75 4.41 19.38
CA THR A 347 -12.14 3.99 19.64
C THR A 347 -12.28 2.49 19.46
N ARG A 348 -13.15 1.85 20.25
CA ARG A 348 -13.42 0.41 20.18
C ARG A 348 -14.35 0.05 19.02
N MET A 349 -13.90 0.34 17.81
CA MET A 349 -14.62 0.02 16.58
C MET A 349 -14.94 -1.47 16.52
N THR A 350 -16.17 -1.82 16.14
CA THR A 350 -16.58 -3.20 15.96
C THR A 350 -15.93 -3.81 14.72
N ALA A 351 -15.86 -5.14 14.67
CA ALA A 351 -15.41 -5.87 13.48
C ALA A 351 -16.29 -5.61 12.23
N SER A 352 -17.48 -5.03 12.40
CA SER A 352 -18.42 -4.70 11.32
C SER A 352 -18.40 -3.23 10.88
N ALA A 353 -17.57 -2.37 11.48
CA ALA A 353 -17.61 -0.93 11.27
C ALA A 353 -17.36 -0.51 9.81
N THR A 354 -18.29 0.15 9.12
CA THR A 354 -18.17 0.44 7.67
C THR A 354 -17.17 1.55 7.30
N SER A 355 -16.81 2.42 8.25
CA SER A 355 -15.90 3.54 8.08
C SER A 355 -15.02 3.74 9.32
N ILE A 356 -13.94 4.50 9.19
CA ILE A 356 -13.12 4.94 10.32
C ILE A 356 -13.96 5.88 11.19
N ASP A 357 -14.04 5.60 12.48
CA ASP A 357 -14.70 6.49 13.46
C ASP A 357 -13.90 7.81 13.57
N PRO A 358 -14.53 8.99 13.49
CA PRO A 358 -13.83 10.27 13.66
C PRO A 358 -13.06 10.43 14.99
N GLY A 359 -13.45 9.69 16.03
CA GLY A 359 -12.75 9.63 17.32
C GLY A 359 -11.54 8.67 17.33
N ALA A 360 -11.37 7.83 16.30
CA ALA A 360 -10.23 6.93 16.14
C ALA A 360 -8.99 7.72 15.64
N TYR A 361 -8.40 8.56 16.50
CA TYR A 361 -7.27 9.41 16.12
C TYR A 361 -6.00 8.66 15.76
N ASP A 362 -5.90 7.41 16.19
CA ASP A 362 -4.92 6.44 15.72
C ASP A 362 -5.09 6.12 14.22
N LEU A 363 -6.31 5.91 13.73
CA LEU A 363 -6.54 5.60 12.31
C LEU A 363 -6.50 6.82 11.37
N ASP A 364 -6.43 8.04 11.92
CA ASP A 364 -6.28 9.26 11.14
C ASP A 364 -4.81 9.46 10.70
N ILE A 365 -4.55 9.20 9.41
CA ILE A 365 -3.23 9.26 8.79
C ILE A 365 -2.62 10.67 8.81
N ASP A 366 -3.45 11.71 8.67
CA ASP A 366 -2.98 13.09 8.45
C ASP A 366 -3.12 13.97 9.69
N ARG A 367 -3.68 13.44 10.78
CA ARG A 367 -3.81 14.21 12.02
C ARG A 367 -2.46 14.67 12.53
N ILE A 368 -2.29 15.98 12.66
CA ILE A 368 -1.20 16.62 13.41
C ILE A 368 -1.65 16.77 14.87
N PRO A 369 -0.84 16.37 15.87
CA PRO A 369 -1.22 16.45 17.27
C PRO A 369 -1.49 17.89 17.75
N SER A 370 -2.59 18.08 18.48
CA SER A 370 -3.00 19.36 19.09
C SER A 370 -3.48 19.23 20.54
N SER A 371 -3.67 18.01 21.03
CA SER A 371 -4.07 17.67 22.41
C SER A 371 -3.43 16.34 22.84
N ASP A 372 -3.48 16.01 24.12
CA ASP A 372 -2.96 14.73 24.63
C ASP A 372 -3.62 13.50 23.98
N ASP A 373 -4.89 13.58 23.58
CA ASP A 373 -5.59 12.50 22.86
C ASP A 373 -5.02 12.22 21.46
N THR A 374 -4.40 13.23 20.86
CA THR A 374 -3.82 13.15 19.51
C THR A 374 -2.31 12.98 19.53
N ARG A 375 -1.68 12.93 20.72
CA ARG A 375 -0.25 12.69 20.91
C ARG A 375 0.03 11.21 21.10
N TRP A 376 1.25 10.80 20.78
CA TRP A 376 1.72 9.44 21.03
C TRP A 376 2.27 9.30 22.44
N ARG A 377 2.25 8.07 22.94
CA ARG A 377 2.84 7.69 24.22
C ARG A 377 4.08 6.84 23.95
N PRO A 378 5.14 6.92 24.77
CA PRO A 378 6.27 6.03 24.57
C PRO A 378 5.89 4.60 24.94
N TYR A 379 6.26 3.63 24.12
CA TYR A 379 6.19 2.22 24.47
C TYR A 379 7.27 1.92 25.53
N TRP A 380 6.86 1.42 26.70
CA TRP A 380 7.75 1.30 27.87
C TRP A 380 7.72 -0.10 28.52
N PRO A 381 8.36 -1.10 27.89
CA PRO A 381 8.26 -2.51 28.30
C PRO A 381 8.88 -2.80 29.67
N GLU A 382 9.89 -2.01 30.09
CA GLU A 382 10.59 -2.22 31.35
C GLU A 382 9.70 -2.04 32.58
N ILE A 383 8.60 -1.28 32.47
CA ILE A 383 7.66 -1.02 33.57
C ILE A 383 6.28 -1.66 33.35
N GLU A 384 6.06 -2.33 32.22
CA GLU A 384 4.80 -3.01 31.90
C GLU A 384 4.73 -4.40 32.56
N TYR A 385 3.58 -4.79 33.10
CA TYR A 385 3.35 -6.06 33.79
C TYR A 385 1.92 -6.57 33.58
N LEU A 386 1.78 -7.89 33.47
CA LEU A 386 0.48 -8.55 33.36
C LEU A 386 -0.11 -8.84 34.76
N PRO A 387 -1.33 -8.36 35.09
CA PRO A 387 -2.02 -8.67 36.33
C PRO A 387 -2.73 -10.02 36.20
N TYR A 388 -2.21 -11.05 36.86
CA TYR A 388 -3.04 -12.20 37.21
C TYR A 388 -3.69 -11.90 38.58
N ASP A 389 -5.03 -11.86 38.57
CA ASP A 389 -5.95 -12.17 39.69
C ASP A 389 -5.62 -11.72 41.13
N ARG A 390 -5.37 -10.43 41.45
CA ARG A 390 -5.10 -9.96 42.85
C ARG A 390 -4.01 -10.79 43.60
N ALA A 391 -3.33 -11.72 42.93
CA ALA A 391 -2.32 -12.59 43.50
C ALA A 391 -1.01 -11.83 43.40
N VAL A 392 -0.74 -11.20 44.53
CA VAL A 392 0.51 -10.59 44.90
C VAL A 392 1.66 -11.59 44.73
N SER A 393 2.77 -11.25 44.08
CA SER A 393 3.94 -12.14 43.92
C SER A 393 5.25 -11.43 44.28
N SER A 394 6.35 -12.15 44.53
CA SER A 394 7.69 -11.59 44.82
C SER A 394 8.65 -11.56 43.61
N GLY A 395 8.25 -12.05 42.43
CA GLY A 395 9.13 -12.22 41.26
C GLY A 395 8.87 -11.25 40.08
N GLU A 396 9.82 -11.18 39.14
CA GLU A 396 9.71 -10.37 37.90
C GLU A 396 9.02 -11.09 36.72
N TRP A 397 8.62 -12.34 36.90
CA TRP A 397 8.20 -13.24 35.81
C TRP A 397 6.91 -12.84 35.08
N ARG A 398 6.15 -11.85 35.59
CA ARG A 398 4.86 -11.40 35.01
C ARG A 398 5.05 -10.30 33.97
N LYS A 399 5.90 -10.53 32.99
CA LYS A 399 6.13 -9.62 31.87
C LYS A 399 5.30 -10.02 30.65
N PRO A 400 4.74 -9.04 29.91
CA PRO A 400 4.20 -9.34 28.59
C PRO A 400 5.33 -9.76 27.66
N GLN A 401 4.99 -10.49 26.60
CA GLN A 401 5.86 -10.57 25.43
C GLN A 401 5.93 -9.17 24.80
N ILE A 402 7.14 -8.76 24.45
CA ILE A 402 7.43 -7.43 23.92
C ILE A 402 8.04 -7.58 22.54
N ALA A 403 7.83 -6.58 21.69
CA ALA A 403 8.64 -6.40 20.50
C ALA A 403 8.79 -4.92 20.22
N CYS A 404 9.99 -4.52 19.84
CA CYS A 404 10.24 -3.18 19.31
C CYS A 404 11.12 -3.36 18.07
N PRO A 405 10.54 -3.30 16.85
CA PRO A 405 11.30 -3.59 15.64
C PRO A 405 12.39 -2.54 15.40
N ALA A 406 13.22 -2.76 14.39
CA ALA A 406 14.21 -1.78 13.97
C ALA A 406 13.55 -0.42 13.68
N ALA A 407 14.27 0.67 13.97
CA ALA A 407 13.77 2.03 13.75
C ALA A 407 13.35 2.22 12.29
N ALA A 408 12.15 2.76 12.06
CA ALA A 408 11.67 3.06 10.71
C ALA A 408 12.55 4.13 10.08
N ALA A 409 12.93 3.92 8.82
CA ALA A 409 13.82 4.82 8.11
C ALA A 409 13.01 5.81 7.25
N PRO A 410 13.23 7.13 7.42
CA PRO A 410 12.49 8.15 6.68
C PRO A 410 12.76 8.06 5.17
N MET A 411 11.89 8.69 4.38
CA MET A 411 12.04 8.77 2.93
C MET A 411 13.37 9.41 2.55
N ALA A 412 14.28 8.60 2.01
CA ALA A 412 15.61 9.02 1.62
C ALA A 412 16.08 8.34 0.33
N SER A 413 17.02 8.99 -0.36
CA SER A 413 17.79 8.31 -1.40
C SER A 413 18.82 7.43 -0.73
N TRP A 414 18.85 6.15 -1.08
CA TRP A 414 19.79 5.20 -0.53
C TRP A 414 20.91 4.91 -1.51
N ASN A 415 22.11 4.65 -0.98
CA ASN A 415 23.06 3.81 -1.69
C ASN A 415 22.81 2.34 -1.28
N ARG A 416 23.29 1.42 -2.11
CA ARG A 416 23.02 -0.01 -1.92
C ARG A 416 23.57 -0.56 -0.60
N SER A 417 24.77 -0.13 -0.20
CA SER A 417 25.45 -0.61 1.02
C SER A 417 24.73 -0.17 2.28
N ASP A 418 24.29 1.09 2.34
CA ASP A 418 23.58 1.65 3.49
C ASP A 418 22.21 0.99 3.65
N LEU A 419 21.52 0.76 2.52
CA LEU A 419 20.26 0.02 2.54
C LEU A 419 20.48 -1.40 3.04
N SER A 420 21.52 -2.10 2.55
CA SER A 420 21.88 -3.43 3.05
C SER A 420 22.20 -3.44 4.54
N ASN A 421 22.97 -2.46 5.03
CA ASN A 421 23.33 -2.33 6.44
C ASN A 421 22.09 -2.10 7.31
N TYR A 422 21.18 -1.23 6.87
CA TYR A 422 19.91 -1.01 7.52
C TYR A 422 19.06 -2.29 7.54
N LEU A 423 18.90 -2.96 6.40
CA LEU A 423 18.12 -4.19 6.28
C LEU A 423 18.65 -5.31 7.20
N ASN A 424 19.94 -5.33 7.49
CA ASN A 424 20.53 -6.28 8.44
C ASN A 424 20.12 -6.04 9.90
N THR A 425 19.56 -4.88 10.23
CA THR A 425 19.01 -4.59 11.57
C THR A 425 17.62 -5.17 11.79
N LEU A 426 16.95 -5.63 10.73
CA LEU A 426 15.58 -6.14 10.79
C LEU A 426 15.52 -7.53 11.45
N ASN A 427 15.23 -7.61 12.75
CA ASN A 427 15.15 -8.89 13.46
C ASN A 427 13.70 -9.33 13.70
N PRO A 428 13.35 -10.61 13.45
CA PRO A 428 12.03 -11.17 13.72
C PRO A 428 11.70 -11.16 15.22
N ASP A 429 10.62 -10.49 15.62
CA ASP A 429 10.11 -10.53 16.99
C ASP A 429 8.63 -10.06 17.07
N GLY A 430 7.90 -10.50 18.08
CA GLY A 430 6.53 -10.06 18.36
C GLY A 430 5.43 -10.69 17.49
N GLY A 431 4.19 -10.30 17.79
CA GLY A 431 3.00 -10.72 17.04
C GLY A 431 2.75 -9.90 15.77
N THR A 432 1.91 -10.42 14.88
CA THR A 432 1.70 -9.91 13.52
C THR A 432 0.45 -9.04 13.41
N TYR A 433 0.67 -7.72 13.42
CA TYR A 433 -0.39 -6.71 13.34
C TYR A 433 -0.32 -5.95 12.02
N HIS A 434 -1.11 -6.39 11.03
CA HIS A 434 -1.10 -5.75 9.71
C HIS A 434 -1.63 -4.30 9.73
N ASP A 435 -2.52 -3.98 10.66
CA ASP A 435 -3.05 -2.63 10.82
C ASP A 435 -1.97 -1.63 11.26
N PHE A 436 -1.03 -2.01 12.14
CA PHE A 436 0.13 -1.16 12.44
C PHE A 436 1.02 -0.91 11.22
N GLY A 437 1.33 -1.97 10.47
CA GLY A 437 2.13 -1.86 9.26
C GLY A 437 1.50 -0.92 8.24
N MET A 438 0.20 -1.09 7.93
CA MET A 438 -0.48 -0.26 6.95
C MET A 438 -0.69 1.18 7.44
N MET A 439 -1.05 1.36 8.72
CA MET A 439 -1.23 2.68 9.33
C MET A 439 0.06 3.50 9.24
N TRP A 440 1.18 2.95 9.68
CA TRP A 440 2.46 3.65 9.60
C TRP A 440 2.97 3.75 8.17
N GLY A 441 2.74 2.74 7.33
CA GLY A 441 3.06 2.82 5.90
C GLY A 441 2.38 4.00 5.20
N ALA A 442 1.08 4.21 5.46
CA ALA A 442 0.32 5.34 4.94
C ALA A 442 0.77 6.68 5.54
N ARG A 443 1.03 6.75 6.86
CA ARG A 443 1.59 7.96 7.51
C ARG A 443 2.96 8.32 6.93
N TRP A 444 3.78 7.34 6.61
CA TRP A 444 5.12 7.53 6.03
C TRP A 444 5.08 8.01 4.58
N ALA A 445 4.03 7.66 3.83
CA ALA A 445 3.79 8.16 2.48
C ALA A 445 3.13 9.55 2.47
N SER A 446 2.49 9.97 3.58
CA SER A 446 1.58 11.10 3.56
C SER A 446 2.23 12.47 3.38
N SER A 447 1.60 13.31 2.55
CA SER A 447 1.85 14.75 2.40
C SER A 447 1.08 15.60 3.43
N GLY A 448 0.03 15.07 4.06
CA GLY A 448 -0.89 15.82 4.93
C GLY A 448 -0.64 15.72 6.43
N GLY A 449 0.23 14.82 6.90
CA GLY A 449 0.48 14.58 8.32
C GLY A 449 1.78 15.17 8.88
N ILE A 450 2.24 14.61 10.01
CA ILE A 450 3.47 15.08 10.70
C ILE A 450 4.75 14.97 9.86
N PHE A 451 4.76 14.09 8.85
CA PHE A 451 5.89 13.94 7.92
C PHE A 451 5.64 14.60 6.56
N GLY A 452 4.53 15.34 6.42
CA GLY A 452 4.08 15.91 5.16
C GLY A 452 5.10 16.83 4.49
N SER A 453 5.81 17.63 5.28
CA SER A 453 6.88 18.52 4.79
C SER A 453 8.01 17.77 4.10
N ASN A 454 8.35 16.56 4.56
CA ASN A 454 9.34 15.70 3.91
C ASN A 454 8.77 14.89 2.75
N ASN A 455 7.44 14.80 2.63
CA ASN A 455 6.73 13.94 1.69
C ASN A 455 5.70 14.69 0.82
N PRO A 456 6.08 15.80 0.18
CA PRO A 456 5.16 16.61 -0.60
C PRO A 456 4.64 15.84 -1.82
N ASP A 457 3.45 16.21 -2.28
CA ASP A 457 2.85 15.62 -3.50
C ASP A 457 3.49 16.14 -4.79
N THR A 458 4.35 17.16 -4.69
CA THR A 458 5.14 17.70 -5.79
C THR A 458 6.60 17.87 -5.40
N TYR A 459 7.51 17.60 -6.33
CA TYR A 459 8.94 17.88 -6.20
C TYR A 459 9.44 18.46 -7.53
N ASN A 460 10.11 19.61 -7.49
CA ASN A 460 10.52 20.37 -8.68
C ASN A 460 9.34 20.61 -9.64
N ASN A 461 8.20 21.05 -9.10
CA ASN A 461 6.95 21.31 -9.83
C ASN A 461 6.35 20.11 -10.58
N MET A 462 6.84 18.90 -10.32
CA MET A 462 6.32 17.66 -10.89
C MET A 462 5.65 16.81 -9.81
N PRO A 463 4.52 16.14 -10.12
CA PRO A 463 3.84 15.25 -9.18
C PRO A 463 4.75 14.13 -8.67
N VAL A 464 4.47 13.65 -7.46
CA VAL A 464 5.11 12.50 -6.82
C VAL A 464 4.12 11.34 -6.78
N LYS A 465 4.46 10.22 -7.43
CA LYS A 465 3.72 8.97 -7.31
C LYS A 465 4.19 8.22 -6.07
N LYS A 466 3.23 7.80 -5.24
CA LYS A 466 3.46 7.16 -3.95
C LYS A 466 3.05 5.69 -4.02
N TYR A 467 3.98 4.81 -3.67
CA TYR A 467 3.78 3.37 -3.65
C TYR A 467 3.96 2.85 -2.24
N ILE A 468 3.06 1.98 -1.80
CA ILE A 468 3.22 1.20 -0.56
C ILE A 468 3.41 -0.25 -1.00
N ILE A 469 4.56 -0.83 -0.67
CA ILE A 469 4.83 -2.26 -0.85
C ILE A 469 4.69 -2.90 0.52
N PHE A 470 3.52 -3.49 0.76
CA PHE A 470 3.17 -4.19 1.98
C PHE A 470 3.56 -5.65 1.85
N MET A 471 4.49 -6.10 2.68
CA MET A 471 4.90 -7.50 2.72
C MET A 471 4.53 -8.11 4.06
N THR A 472 4.02 -9.34 4.02
CA THR A 472 3.74 -10.18 5.18
C THR A 472 3.95 -11.64 4.84
N ASP A 473 4.17 -12.51 5.83
CA ASP A 473 4.10 -13.95 5.63
C ASP A 473 2.67 -14.52 5.77
N GLY A 474 1.66 -13.64 5.83
CA GLY A 474 0.25 -13.94 5.66
C GLY A 474 -0.51 -14.26 6.95
N LEU A 475 0.18 -14.55 8.05
CA LEU A 475 -0.47 -14.89 9.31
C LEU A 475 -0.78 -13.63 10.12
N PHE A 476 -2.04 -13.20 10.15
CA PHE A 476 -2.49 -12.15 11.08
C PHE A 476 -2.70 -12.77 12.46
N ASP A 477 -1.70 -12.68 13.34
CA ASP A 477 -1.72 -13.22 14.69
C ASP A 477 -1.45 -12.15 15.73
N THR A 478 -2.49 -11.78 16.47
CA THR A 478 -2.43 -10.72 17.48
C THR A 478 -1.97 -11.21 18.86
N GLY A 479 -1.60 -12.49 19.01
CA GLY A 479 -1.02 -13.08 20.24
C GLY A 479 -1.72 -12.66 21.54
N TYR A 480 -3.01 -13.05 21.62
CA TYR A 480 -3.96 -12.69 22.68
C TYR A 480 -3.40 -12.70 24.11
N ASP A 481 -3.90 -11.78 24.95
CA ASP A 481 -3.66 -11.56 26.39
C ASP A 481 -2.22 -11.35 26.91
N LYS A 482 -1.19 -11.73 26.16
CA LYS A 482 0.21 -11.69 26.62
C LYS A 482 1.11 -10.69 25.90
N LEU A 483 0.67 -10.10 24.79
CA LEU A 483 1.46 -9.13 24.05
C LEU A 483 1.26 -7.71 24.56
N TYR A 484 2.37 -7.00 24.76
CA TYR A 484 2.39 -5.55 24.85
C TYR A 484 2.59 -4.99 23.43
N THR A 485 1.70 -4.10 23.04
CA THR A 485 1.55 -3.64 21.64
C THR A 485 1.53 -2.12 21.57
N GLY A 486 1.43 -1.57 20.36
CA GLY A 486 1.13 -0.15 20.17
C GLY A 486 -0.21 0.30 20.78
N TYR A 487 -1.10 -0.62 21.17
CA TYR A 487 -2.35 -0.30 21.86
C TYR A 487 -2.33 -0.67 23.36
N GLY A 488 -1.15 -0.85 23.94
CA GLY A 488 -1.01 -1.37 25.30
C GLY A 488 -1.15 -2.90 25.34
N VAL A 489 -1.45 -3.43 26.52
CA VAL A 489 -1.87 -4.83 26.68
C VAL A 489 -3.37 -4.87 26.45
N GLU A 490 -3.79 -5.39 25.30
CA GLU A 490 -5.15 -5.15 24.81
C GLU A 490 -6.27 -5.70 25.70
N GLN A 491 -6.03 -6.80 26.41
CA GLN A 491 -7.00 -7.33 27.38
C GLN A 491 -7.19 -6.39 28.59
N LEU A 492 -6.17 -5.60 28.94
CA LEU A 492 -6.14 -4.77 30.14
C LEU A 492 -6.49 -3.31 29.83
N ASP A 493 -5.78 -2.73 28.86
CA ASP A 493 -5.97 -1.34 28.46
C ASP A 493 -7.23 -1.17 27.62
N ALA A 494 -7.64 -2.24 26.93
CA ALA A 494 -8.91 -2.33 26.23
C ALA A 494 -9.12 -1.12 25.30
N ARG A 495 -8.08 -0.80 24.52
CA ARG A 495 -8.08 0.32 23.58
C ARG A 495 -8.76 -0.04 22.26
N VAL A 496 -8.64 -1.30 21.82
CA VAL A 496 -9.33 -1.85 20.65
C VAL A 496 -10.43 -2.83 21.06
N THR A 497 -10.17 -3.67 22.07
CA THR A 497 -11.08 -4.74 22.54
C THR A 497 -12.00 -4.28 23.69
N PRO A 498 -13.06 -5.05 24.03
CA PRO A 498 -13.93 -4.78 25.18
C PRO A 498 -13.24 -4.81 26.57
N GLY A 499 -12.09 -5.48 26.68
CA GLY A 499 -11.32 -5.62 27.92
C GLY A 499 -11.78 -6.77 28.83
N GLY A 500 -10.86 -7.19 29.71
CA GLY A 500 -11.09 -8.18 30.75
C GLY A 500 -11.64 -9.51 30.22
N ALA A 501 -12.56 -10.10 30.97
CA ALA A 501 -13.21 -11.36 30.62
C ALA A 501 -14.13 -11.27 29.38
N SER A 502 -14.43 -10.05 28.91
CA SER A 502 -15.22 -9.84 27.69
C SER A 502 -14.36 -9.81 26.42
N SER A 503 -13.03 -9.66 26.55
CA SER A 503 -12.11 -9.83 25.43
C SER A 503 -11.97 -11.31 25.09
N ASN A 504 -11.81 -11.61 23.80
CA ASN A 504 -11.44 -12.92 23.29
C ASN A 504 -10.61 -12.75 22.01
N VAL A 505 -9.79 -13.76 21.71
CA VAL A 505 -8.84 -13.72 20.59
C VAL A 505 -9.51 -13.50 19.23
N ASN A 506 -10.69 -14.08 19.01
CA ASN A 506 -11.38 -13.98 17.71
C ASN A 506 -11.95 -12.59 17.47
N ASP A 507 -12.58 -11.97 18.47
CA ASP A 507 -13.08 -10.58 18.37
C ASP A 507 -11.92 -9.59 18.22
N GLN A 508 -10.82 -9.79 18.95
CA GLN A 508 -9.61 -8.98 18.82
C GLN A 508 -9.10 -9.03 17.38
N LEU A 509 -8.83 -10.23 16.86
CA LEU A 509 -8.36 -10.41 15.49
C LEU A 509 -9.33 -9.78 14.47
N ALA A 510 -10.63 -10.01 14.61
CA ALA A 510 -11.64 -9.47 13.70
C ALA A 510 -11.66 -7.93 13.69
N ARG A 511 -11.42 -7.27 14.83
CA ARG A 511 -11.29 -5.80 14.91
C ARG A 511 -10.02 -5.31 14.22
N HIS A 512 -8.87 -5.96 14.43
CA HIS A 512 -7.62 -5.56 13.75
C HIS A 512 -7.70 -5.78 12.24
N VAL A 513 -8.26 -6.90 11.77
CA VAL A 513 -8.54 -7.15 10.35
C VAL A 513 -9.43 -6.05 9.79
N ARG A 514 -10.47 -5.64 10.53
CA ARG A 514 -11.36 -4.57 10.08
C ARG A 514 -10.64 -3.24 9.96
N ARG A 515 -9.80 -2.90 10.93
CA ARG A 515 -9.00 -1.66 10.95
C ARG A 515 -7.99 -1.65 9.81
N PHE A 516 -7.30 -2.76 9.56
CA PHE A 516 -6.42 -2.95 8.40
C PHE A 516 -7.15 -2.67 7.08
N ASN A 517 -8.32 -3.29 6.85
CA ASN A 517 -9.11 -3.09 5.64
C ASN A 517 -9.54 -1.62 5.42
N LEU A 518 -9.91 -0.94 6.50
CA LEU A 518 -10.25 0.48 6.46
C LEU A 518 -9.05 1.37 6.14
N LEU A 519 -7.87 1.05 6.70
CA LEU A 519 -6.61 1.74 6.41
C LEU A 519 -6.16 1.53 4.96
N CYS A 520 -6.29 0.31 4.42
CA CYS A 520 -6.03 0.04 3.00
C CYS A 520 -6.94 0.86 2.09
N SER A 521 -8.23 0.95 2.44
CA SER A 521 -9.18 1.78 1.71
C SER A 521 -8.80 3.25 1.78
N LYS A 522 -8.41 3.75 2.96
CA LYS A 522 -7.93 5.12 3.16
C LYS A 522 -6.68 5.41 2.32
N ALA A 523 -5.65 4.56 2.37
CA ALA A 523 -4.43 4.70 1.57
C ALA A 523 -4.73 4.79 0.06
N LYS A 524 -5.65 3.96 -0.44
CA LYS A 524 -6.11 4.02 -1.84
C LYS A 524 -6.82 5.34 -2.18
N THR A 525 -7.68 5.85 -1.29
CA THR A 525 -8.35 7.15 -1.50
C THR A 525 -7.38 8.34 -1.47
N MET A 526 -6.23 8.19 -0.82
CA MET A 526 -5.14 9.18 -0.84
C MET A 526 -4.31 9.12 -2.14
N GLY A 527 -4.66 8.23 -3.06
CA GLY A 527 -3.98 8.08 -4.35
C GLY A 527 -2.72 7.20 -4.30
N TYR A 528 -2.52 6.43 -3.23
CA TYR A 528 -1.36 5.55 -3.10
C TYR A 528 -1.59 4.24 -3.85
N SER A 529 -0.57 3.78 -4.57
CA SER A 529 -0.56 2.47 -5.19
C SER A 529 -0.08 1.42 -4.18
N VAL A 530 -1.01 0.63 -3.66
CA VAL A 530 -0.73 -0.42 -2.66
C VAL A 530 -0.48 -1.77 -3.35
N TRP A 531 0.71 -2.32 -3.12
CA TRP A 531 1.11 -3.68 -3.47
C TRP A 531 1.12 -4.53 -2.21
N VAL A 532 0.61 -5.76 -2.29
CA VAL A 532 0.56 -6.71 -1.18
C VAL A 532 1.24 -8.01 -1.60
N ILE A 533 2.32 -8.36 -0.89
CA ILE A 533 3.08 -9.59 -1.12
C ILE A 533 2.94 -10.49 0.11
N GLY A 534 2.34 -11.65 -0.09
CA GLY A 534 2.29 -12.74 0.89
C GLY A 534 3.47 -13.68 0.70
N PHE A 535 4.15 -14.07 1.77
CA PHE A 535 5.30 -14.96 1.71
C PHE A 535 5.04 -16.27 2.46
N ALA A 536 5.34 -17.40 1.83
CA ALA A 536 5.06 -18.76 2.29
C ALA A 536 3.56 -19.12 2.35
N GLN A 537 2.71 -18.26 2.92
CA GLN A 537 1.27 -18.50 3.00
C GLN A 537 0.49 -17.77 1.90
N GLY A 538 -0.63 -18.38 1.49
CA GLY A 538 -1.58 -17.78 0.57
C GLY A 538 -2.15 -16.47 1.10
N LEU A 539 -2.42 -15.52 0.21
CA LEU A 539 -3.15 -14.31 0.58
C LEU A 539 -4.63 -14.64 0.80
N ASP A 540 -5.18 -14.21 1.93
CA ASP A 540 -6.61 -14.24 2.15
C ASP A 540 -7.33 -13.09 1.40
N SER A 541 -8.65 -13.04 1.51
CA SER A 541 -9.43 -11.97 0.88
C SER A 541 -9.12 -10.58 1.43
N ASN A 542 -8.71 -10.45 2.70
CA ASN A 542 -8.40 -9.16 3.31
C ASN A 542 -7.12 -8.57 2.71
N LEU A 543 -6.07 -9.38 2.61
CA LEU A 543 -4.81 -9.00 2.00
C LEU A 543 -4.96 -8.74 0.50
N THR A 544 -5.70 -9.59 -0.21
CA THR A 544 -5.94 -9.41 -1.66
C THR A 544 -6.72 -8.12 -1.94
N ASN A 545 -7.75 -7.82 -1.14
CA ASN A 545 -8.57 -6.60 -1.31
C ASN A 545 -7.85 -5.32 -0.87
N CYS A 546 -6.81 -5.44 -0.05
CA CYS A 546 -5.98 -4.31 0.36
C CYS A 546 -5.19 -3.73 -0.82
N ALA A 547 -4.71 -4.58 -1.73
CA ALA A 547 -4.01 -4.15 -2.94
C ALA A 547 -4.89 -3.20 -3.80
N SER A 548 -4.25 -2.31 -4.55
CA SER A 548 -4.98 -1.35 -5.39
C SER A 548 -5.59 -2.00 -6.63
N ASN A 549 -4.99 -3.06 -7.15
CA ASN A 549 -5.49 -3.85 -8.27
C ASN A 549 -5.16 -5.34 -8.07
N PRO A 550 -5.87 -6.29 -8.73
CA PRO A 550 -5.59 -7.72 -8.59
C PRO A 550 -4.14 -8.12 -8.94
N GLY A 551 -3.54 -7.48 -9.93
CA GLY A 551 -2.13 -7.74 -10.31
C GLY A 551 -1.09 -7.23 -9.30
N GLN A 552 -1.53 -6.51 -8.27
CA GLN A 552 -0.67 -5.96 -7.20
C GLN A 552 -0.78 -6.76 -5.90
N ALA A 553 -1.59 -7.81 -5.88
CA ALA A 553 -1.59 -8.83 -4.84
C ALA A 553 -0.89 -10.09 -5.36
N SER A 554 0.02 -10.68 -4.60
CA SER A 554 0.74 -11.88 -5.00
C SER A 554 1.20 -12.69 -3.81
N THR A 555 1.16 -14.02 -3.94
CA THR A 555 1.84 -14.94 -3.01
C THR A 555 3.16 -15.40 -3.62
N SER A 556 4.21 -15.45 -2.79
CA SER A 556 5.50 -16.07 -3.08
C SER A 556 5.65 -17.30 -2.19
N ALA A 557 5.75 -18.49 -2.79
CA ALA A 557 5.80 -19.74 -2.04
C ALA A 557 7.16 -19.98 -1.36
N ASP A 558 8.24 -19.50 -1.97
CA ASP A 558 9.62 -19.71 -1.53
C ASP A 558 10.49 -18.46 -1.76
N SER A 559 11.72 -18.52 -1.27
CA SER A 559 12.67 -17.40 -1.36
C SER A 559 12.96 -16.99 -2.80
N ALA A 560 13.05 -17.92 -3.75
CA ALA A 560 13.35 -17.60 -5.15
C ALA A 560 12.18 -16.88 -5.84
N ALA A 561 10.95 -17.33 -5.58
CA ALA A 561 9.72 -16.70 -6.05
C ALA A 561 9.60 -15.27 -5.50
N LEU A 562 9.95 -15.06 -4.22
CA LEU A 562 9.93 -13.74 -3.60
C LEU A 562 10.90 -12.77 -4.30
N LEU A 563 12.13 -13.19 -4.54
CA LEU A 563 13.13 -12.39 -5.25
C LEU A 563 12.65 -12.04 -6.67
N ALA A 564 12.14 -13.03 -7.42
CA ALA A 564 11.60 -12.82 -8.75
C ALA A 564 10.44 -11.82 -8.75
N LYS A 565 9.57 -11.86 -7.73
CA LYS A 565 8.45 -10.94 -7.61
C LYS A 565 8.89 -9.51 -7.35
N PHE A 566 9.87 -9.28 -6.48
CA PHE A 566 10.40 -7.93 -6.25
C PHE A 566 11.09 -7.35 -7.49
N VAL A 567 11.76 -8.19 -8.30
CA VAL A 567 12.27 -7.78 -9.61
C VAL A 567 11.13 -7.42 -10.58
N GLU A 568 10.04 -8.20 -10.61
CA GLU A 568 8.85 -7.88 -11.41
C GLU A 568 8.21 -6.55 -11.00
N ILE A 569 8.06 -6.30 -9.70
CA ILE A 569 7.55 -5.03 -9.17
C ILE A 569 8.44 -3.87 -9.60
N GLY A 570 9.76 -4.02 -9.48
CA GLY A 570 10.72 -3.02 -9.95
C GLY A 570 10.59 -2.73 -11.44
N LYS A 571 10.40 -3.77 -12.26
CA LYS A 571 10.11 -3.62 -13.69
C LYS A 571 8.79 -2.91 -13.93
N ASN A 572 7.72 -3.24 -13.21
CA ASN A 572 6.41 -2.59 -13.38
C ASN A 572 6.44 -1.12 -12.99
N ILE A 573 7.06 -0.77 -11.85
CA ILE A 573 7.22 0.61 -11.40
C ILE A 573 8.15 1.40 -12.36
N GLY A 574 9.20 0.74 -12.88
CA GLY A 574 10.11 1.34 -13.87
C GLY A 574 9.47 1.51 -15.26
N ALA A 575 8.64 0.57 -15.69
CA ALA A 575 8.01 0.52 -17.02
C ALA A 575 6.74 1.38 -17.13
N LEU A 576 6.05 1.67 -16.02
CA LEU A 576 4.87 2.56 -15.95
C LEU A 576 5.14 4.02 -16.37
N ARG A 577 6.32 4.28 -16.93
CA ARG A 577 6.85 5.58 -17.32
C ARG A 577 6.83 5.79 -18.83
N LEU A 578 6.28 4.84 -19.59
CA LEU A 578 6.03 4.99 -21.02
C LEU A 578 4.56 5.36 -21.21
N THR A 579 4.30 6.60 -21.60
CA THR A 579 2.97 7.10 -21.94
C THR A 579 2.80 7.07 -23.46
N GLN A 580 1.61 6.70 -23.91
CA GLN A 580 1.19 6.62 -25.32
C GLN A 580 0.22 7.75 -25.62
#